data_AF-A0A453J0P7-F1
#
_entry.id   AF-A0A453J0P7-F1
#
_cell.length_a   1.000
_cell.length_b   1.000
_cell.length_c   1.000
_cell.angle_alpha   90.00
_cell.angle_beta   90.00
_cell.angle_gamma   90.00
#
_symmetry.space_group_name_H-M   'P 1'
#
loop_
_entity.id
_entity.type
_entity.pdbx_description
1 polymer ?
#
loop_
_entity_poly.entity_id
_entity_poly.type
_entity_poly.pdbx_seq_one_letter_code
_entity_poly.pdbx_strand_id
1 'polypeptide(L)'
;EQDAVDPILISLLVRLRNLQISMNTKMRSNAFAAYGALSAYGAGSQHHAFLEQIHATLPRLILHLHDNDLSVRLACRNTFQLLAPLMEVDGLSSLLNKQYFTSDRRSDYEDFIRDLTRQLCRLSPVRVDSYLESAIQ
;
A
#
# COMPACT_ATOMS: atom_id res chain seq x y z
N GLU A 1 18.12 -11.59 11.46
CA GLU A 1 17.19 -10.44 11.56
C GLU A 1 15.74 -10.87 11.44
N GLN A 2 15.36 -11.71 10.46
CA GLN A 2 14.01 -12.27 10.32
C GLN A 2 13.42 -12.81 11.63
N ASP A 3 14.16 -13.65 12.36
CA ASP A 3 13.69 -14.29 13.61
C ASP A 3 13.35 -13.29 14.73
N ALA A 4 13.96 -12.11 14.71
CA ALA A 4 13.69 -11.06 15.71
C ALA A 4 12.44 -10.23 15.35
N VAL A 5 12.15 -10.09 14.04
CA VAL A 5 11.05 -9.25 13.54
C VAL A 5 9.74 -10.04 13.44
N ASP A 6 9.81 -11.32 13.07
CA ASP A 6 8.65 -12.21 12.87
C ASP A 6 7.60 -12.12 14.02
N PRO A 7 7.97 -12.21 15.32
CA PRO A 7 6.97 -12.19 16.40
C PRO A 7 6.30 -10.83 16.61
N ILE A 8 6.89 -9.72 16.14
CA ILE A 8 6.37 -8.37 16.34
C ILE A 8 5.82 -7.72 15.06
N LEU A 9 6.00 -8.37 13.91
CA LEU A 9 5.74 -7.83 12.58
C LEU A 9 4.33 -7.23 12.44
N ILE A 10 3.29 -8.00 12.77
CA ILE A 10 1.91 -7.54 12.65
C ILE A 10 1.62 -6.37 13.60
N SER A 11 2.17 -6.41 14.81
CA SER A 11 2.02 -5.34 15.79
C SER A 11 2.67 -4.03 15.31
N LEU A 12 3.80 -4.11 14.60
CA LEU A 12 4.44 -2.97 13.96
C LEU A 12 3.58 -2.40 12.83
N LEU A 13 3.06 -3.25 11.93
CA LEU A 13 2.21 -2.82 10.81
C LEU A 13 0.97 -2.06 11.29
N VAL A 14 0.30 -2.57 12.33
CA VAL A 14 -0.88 -1.91 12.92
C VAL A 14 -0.52 -0.53 13.48
N ARG A 15 0.60 -0.41 14.20
CA ARG A 15 1.06 0.89 14.74
C ARG A 15 1.42 1.87 13.63
N LEU A 16 2.11 1.40 12.58
CA LEU A 16 2.46 2.22 11.43
C LEU A 16 1.21 2.71 10.68
N ARG A 17 0.19 1.87 10.52
CA ARG A 17 -1.09 2.26 9.91
C ARG A 17 -1.76 3.43 10.64
N ASN A 18 -1.65 3.47 11.98
CA ASN A 18 -2.17 4.59 12.77
C ASN A 18 -1.36 5.88 12.55
N LEU A 19 -0.06 5.78 12.29
CA LEU A 19 0.77 6.96 12.00
C LEU A 19 0.56 7.50 10.58
N GLN A 20 0.01 6.69 9.66
CA GLN A 20 -0.33 7.12 8.30
C GLN A 20 -1.50 8.11 8.23
N ILE A 21 -2.27 8.33 9.31
CA ILE A 21 -3.32 9.38 9.38
C ILE A 21 -2.86 10.63 10.11
N SER A 22 -1.60 10.68 10.52
CA SER A 22 -1.01 11.84 11.17
C SER A 22 -1.15 13.09 10.28
N MET A 23 -1.60 14.20 10.87
CA MET A 23 -1.56 15.52 10.21
C MET A 23 -0.13 16.01 9.97
N ASN A 24 0.85 15.51 10.72
CA ASN A 24 2.25 15.75 10.45
C ASN A 24 2.69 14.91 9.24
N THR A 25 2.96 15.59 8.14
CA THR A 25 3.37 15.02 6.85
C THR A 25 4.63 14.16 6.94
N LYS A 26 5.65 14.58 7.72
CA LYS A 26 6.89 13.80 7.88
C LYS A 26 6.61 12.48 8.59
N MET A 27 5.77 12.49 9.62
CA MET A 27 5.35 11.28 10.33
C MET A 27 4.57 10.35 9.41
N ARG A 28 3.62 10.88 8.64
CA ARG A 28 2.83 10.12 7.68
C ARG A 28 3.69 9.50 6.57
N SER A 29 4.57 10.27 5.95
CA SER A 29 5.52 9.80 4.93
C SER A 29 6.44 8.69 5.46
N ASN A 30 7.06 8.90 6.62
CA ASN A 30 7.92 7.90 7.26
C ASN A 30 7.14 6.62 7.62
N ALA A 31 5.87 6.75 8.03
CA ALA A 31 5.04 5.61 8.36
C ALA A 31 4.74 4.75 7.13
N PHE A 32 4.46 5.35 5.97
CA PHE A 32 4.34 4.60 4.70
C PHE A 32 5.66 3.92 4.35
N ALA A 33 6.77 4.67 4.30
CA ALA A 33 8.08 4.12 3.93
C ALA A 33 8.51 2.95 4.82
N ALA A 34 8.31 3.06 6.14
CA ALA A 34 8.60 1.98 7.09
C ALA A 34 7.67 0.77 6.87
N TYR A 35 6.39 1.01 6.57
CA TYR A 35 5.45 -0.07 6.25
C TYR A 35 5.91 -0.84 4.99
N GLY A 36 6.33 -0.13 3.94
CA GLY A 36 6.90 -0.73 2.74
C GLY A 36 8.18 -1.52 3.01
N ALA A 37 9.09 -0.98 3.83
CA ALA A 37 10.33 -1.66 4.20
C ALA A 37 10.10 -3.00 4.92
N LEU A 38 8.98 -3.13 5.66
CA LEU A 38 8.60 -4.38 6.30
C LEU A 38 8.17 -5.49 5.32
N SER A 39 7.99 -5.18 4.03
CA SER A 39 7.70 -6.20 3.00
C SER A 39 8.80 -7.25 2.87
N ALA A 40 10.05 -6.89 3.23
CA ALA A 40 11.18 -7.82 3.27
C ALA A 40 10.94 -9.02 4.22
N TYR A 41 10.05 -8.86 5.20
CA TYR A 41 9.67 -9.88 6.17
C TYR A 41 8.33 -10.57 5.83
N GLY A 42 7.64 -10.08 4.79
CA GLY A 42 6.28 -10.48 4.46
C GLY A 42 6.15 -11.92 3.96
N ALA A 43 7.19 -12.49 3.35
CA ALA A 43 7.20 -13.87 2.84
C ALA A 43 7.40 -14.95 3.94
N GLY A 44 7.47 -14.55 5.22
CA GLY A 44 7.72 -15.46 6.35
C GLY A 44 6.48 -16.20 6.87
N SER A 45 6.58 -16.72 8.10
CA SER A 45 5.51 -17.52 8.74
C SER A 45 4.19 -16.76 8.87
N GLN A 46 4.26 -15.43 8.92
CA GLN A 46 3.12 -14.52 9.06
C GLN A 46 2.56 -14.02 7.72
N HIS A 47 2.92 -14.62 6.58
CA HIS A 47 2.54 -14.12 5.25
C HIS A 47 1.04 -13.80 5.11
N HIS A 48 0.17 -14.71 5.53
CA HIS A 48 -1.28 -14.49 5.43
C HIS A 48 -1.75 -13.30 6.29
N ALA A 49 -1.26 -13.20 7.53
CA ALA A 49 -1.59 -12.06 8.40
C ALA A 49 -1.03 -10.74 7.85
N PHE A 50 0.17 -10.79 7.24
CA PHE A 50 0.78 -9.64 6.57
C PHE A 50 -0.07 -9.18 5.38
N LEU A 51 -0.53 -10.11 4.54
CA LEU A 51 -1.43 -9.83 3.42
C LEU A 51 -2.71 -9.12 3.86
N GLU A 52 -3.34 -9.57 4.95
CA GLU A 52 -4.52 -8.89 5.49
C GLU A 52 -4.19 -7.46 5.96
N GLN A 53 -2.99 -7.20 6.50
CA GLN A 53 -2.56 -5.84 6.78
C GLN A 53 -2.38 -5.00 5.50
N ILE A 54 -1.82 -5.57 4.43
CA ILE A 54 -1.70 -4.89 3.12
C ILE A 54 -3.09 -4.48 2.65
N HIS A 55 -4.04 -5.41 2.62
CA HIS A 55 -5.41 -5.15 2.18
C HIS A 55 -6.08 -4.05 3.01
N ALA A 56 -5.92 -4.09 4.34
CA ALA A 56 -6.45 -3.05 5.23
C ALA A 56 -5.81 -1.66 5.03
N THR A 57 -4.60 -1.60 4.48
CA THR A 57 -3.86 -0.35 4.24
C THR A 57 -4.04 0.16 2.81
N LEU A 58 -4.44 -0.72 1.89
CA LEU A 58 -4.45 -0.46 0.45
C LEU A 58 -5.28 0.78 0.05
N PRO A 59 -6.52 0.99 0.53
CA PRO A 59 -7.30 2.16 0.11
C PRO A 59 -6.65 3.47 0.55
N ARG A 60 -6.07 3.50 1.75
CA ARG A 60 -5.32 4.65 2.25
C ARG A 60 -4.05 4.89 1.44
N LEU A 61 -3.33 3.84 1.06
CA LEU A 61 -2.16 3.93 0.19
C LEU A 61 -2.54 4.56 -1.15
N ILE A 62 -3.63 4.09 -1.77
CA ILE A 62 -4.15 4.58 -3.04
C ILE A 62 -4.55 6.06 -2.97
N LEU A 63 -5.22 6.48 -1.89
CA LEU A 63 -5.58 7.88 -1.67
C LEU A 63 -4.32 8.78 -1.63
N HIS A 64 -3.30 8.34 -0.90
CA HIS A 64 -2.10 9.15 -0.67
C HIS A 64 -1.09 9.16 -1.83
N LEU A 65 -1.29 8.34 -2.87
CA LEU A 65 -0.60 8.52 -4.15
C LEU A 65 -0.91 9.88 -4.79
N HIS A 66 -2.01 10.54 -4.40
CA HIS A 66 -2.39 11.87 -4.84
C HIS A 66 -2.25 12.96 -3.75
N ASP A 67 -1.50 12.70 -2.66
CA ASP A 67 -1.27 13.67 -1.57
C ASP A 67 -0.67 15.00 -2.10
N ASN A 68 -0.98 16.12 -1.43
CA ASN A 68 -0.42 17.45 -1.70
C ASN A 68 1.09 17.49 -1.49
N ASP A 69 1.60 16.73 -0.52
CA ASP A 69 3.01 16.65 -0.24
C ASP A 69 3.72 15.60 -1.11
N LEU A 70 4.81 16.03 -1.76
CA LEU A 70 5.63 15.18 -2.61
C LEU A 70 6.22 13.98 -1.86
N SER A 71 6.69 14.19 -0.63
CA SER A 71 7.35 13.13 0.14
C SER A 71 6.38 12.00 0.49
N VAL A 72 5.11 12.34 0.74
CA VAL A 72 4.07 11.33 1.00
C VAL A 72 3.76 10.54 -0.28
N ARG A 73 3.60 11.22 -1.42
CA ARG A 73 3.37 10.54 -2.70
C ARG A 73 4.48 9.54 -3.03
N LEU A 74 5.74 9.96 -2.92
CA LEU A 74 6.88 9.09 -3.19
C LEU A 74 6.95 7.90 -2.22
N ALA A 75 6.71 8.14 -0.93
CA ALA A 75 6.64 7.06 0.06
C ALA A 75 5.55 6.05 -0.27
N CYS A 76 4.36 6.51 -0.66
CA CYS A 76 3.25 5.63 -1.05
C CYS A 76 3.56 4.84 -2.34
N ARG A 77 4.13 5.48 -3.37
CA ARG A 77 4.53 4.79 -4.61
C ARG A 77 5.52 3.66 -4.34
N ASN A 78 6.61 3.98 -3.65
CA ASN A 78 7.66 3.01 -3.30
C ASN A 78 7.09 1.88 -2.45
N THR A 79 6.25 2.22 -1.47
CA THR A 79 5.57 1.23 -0.62
C THR A 79 4.70 0.31 -1.46
N PHE A 80 3.91 0.83 -2.40
CA PHE A 80 3.06 0.00 -3.24
C PHE A 80 3.89 -0.95 -4.13
N GLN A 81 5.00 -0.47 -4.70
CA GLN A 81 5.91 -1.32 -5.47
C GLN A 81 6.51 -2.46 -4.64
N LEU A 82 6.85 -2.19 -3.37
CA LEU A 82 7.38 -3.19 -2.45
C LEU A 82 6.33 -4.22 -1.99
N LEU A 83 5.06 -3.82 -1.90
CA LEU A 83 3.97 -4.67 -1.46
C LEU A 83 3.34 -5.49 -2.61
N ALA A 84 3.31 -4.95 -3.84
CA ALA A 84 2.62 -5.56 -4.97
C ALA A 84 3.02 -7.02 -5.27
N PRO A 85 4.31 -7.42 -5.21
CA PRO A 85 4.70 -8.81 -5.41
C PRO A 85 4.13 -9.77 -4.37
N LEU A 86 3.82 -9.28 -3.16
CA LEU A 86 3.26 -10.09 -2.08
C LEU A 86 1.76 -10.29 -2.20
N MET A 87 1.05 -9.39 -2.90
CA MET A 87 -0.41 -9.42 -2.98
C MET A 87 -0.98 -10.55 -3.83
N GLU A 88 -0.13 -11.34 -4.50
CA GLU A 88 -0.52 -12.44 -5.40
C GLU A 88 -1.55 -11.99 -6.45
N VAL A 89 -1.45 -10.73 -6.88
CA VAL A 89 -2.31 -10.14 -7.90
C VAL A 89 -1.60 -10.15 -9.25
N ASP A 90 -2.10 -10.97 -10.16
CA ASP A 90 -1.64 -10.99 -11.54
C ASP A 90 -1.76 -9.62 -12.21
N GLY A 91 -0.67 -9.20 -12.84
CA GLY A 91 -0.62 -7.93 -13.58
C GLY A 91 -0.53 -6.67 -12.72
N LEU A 92 -0.60 -6.74 -11.38
CA LEU A 92 -0.41 -5.56 -10.52
C LEU A 92 1.00 -4.99 -10.67
N SER A 93 2.04 -5.82 -10.62
CA SER A 93 3.41 -5.37 -10.84
C SER A 93 3.62 -4.73 -12.22
N SER A 94 2.95 -5.25 -13.26
CA SER A 94 2.98 -4.64 -14.60
C SER A 94 2.30 -3.27 -14.62
N LEU A 95 1.17 -3.13 -13.91
CA LEU A 95 0.47 -1.86 -13.75
C LEU A 95 1.37 -0.80 -13.07
N LEU A 96 2.10 -1.19 -12.02
CA LEU A 96 2.99 -0.28 -11.28
C LEU A 96 4.26 0.12 -12.05
N ASN A 97 4.58 -0.56 -13.16
CA ASN A 97 5.70 -0.21 -14.02
C ASN A 97 5.32 0.78 -15.14
N LYS A 98 4.03 1.10 -15.29
CA LYS A 98 3.59 2.06 -16.31
C LYS A 98 3.99 3.49 -15.95
N GLN A 99 4.22 4.29 -16.99
CA GLN A 99 4.71 5.66 -16.85
C GLN A 99 3.84 6.54 -15.95
N TYR A 100 2.51 6.39 -16.01
CA TYR A 100 1.60 7.17 -15.18
C TYR A 100 1.73 6.88 -13.67
N PHE A 101 2.31 5.73 -13.30
CA PHE A 101 2.55 5.41 -11.90
C PHE A 101 3.94 5.86 -11.45
N THR A 102 4.95 5.71 -12.32
CA THR A 102 6.34 6.08 -12.03
C THR A 102 6.60 7.59 -12.14
N SER A 103 5.76 8.30 -12.87
CA SER A 103 5.72 9.76 -12.96
C SER A 103 5.19 10.38 -11.66
N ASP A 104 5.74 11.52 -11.26
CA ASP A 104 5.20 12.32 -10.14
C ASP A 104 4.09 13.31 -10.58
N ARG A 105 3.68 13.28 -11.85
CA ARG A 105 2.62 14.16 -12.33
C ARG A 105 1.29 13.74 -11.73
N ARG A 106 0.60 14.72 -11.13
CA ARG A 106 -0.72 14.51 -10.52
C ARG A 106 -1.81 14.12 -11.53
N SER A 107 -1.71 14.59 -12.76
CA SER A 107 -2.62 14.26 -13.87
C SER A 107 -2.72 12.77 -14.16
N ASP A 108 -1.67 12.02 -13.82
CA ASP A 108 -1.53 10.62 -14.19
C ASP A 108 -2.30 9.70 -13.21
N TYR A 109 -2.80 10.26 -12.10
CA TYR A 109 -3.52 9.53 -11.05
C TYR A 109 -4.85 8.95 -11.52
N GLU A 110 -5.64 9.70 -12.30
CA GLU A 110 -6.96 9.23 -12.75
C GLU A 110 -6.85 8.00 -13.66
N ASP A 111 -5.90 8.03 -14.59
CA ASP A 111 -5.61 6.91 -15.47
C ASP A 111 -5.12 5.68 -14.70
N PHE A 112 -4.28 5.89 -13.69
CA PHE A 112 -3.84 4.84 -12.78
C PHE A 112 -5.01 4.21 -12.02
N ILE A 113 -5.85 5.02 -11.37
CA ILE A 113 -7.00 4.54 -10.58
C ILE A 113 -7.94 3.74 -11.47
N ARG A 114 -8.26 4.24 -12.66
CA ARG A 114 -9.14 3.55 -13.59
C ARG A 114 -8.62 2.15 -13.95
N ASP A 115 -7.33 2.03 -14.25
CA ASP A 115 -6.72 0.74 -14.58
C ASP A 115 -6.58 -0.17 -13.35
N LEU A 116 -6.27 0.38 -12.17
CA LEU A 116 -6.19 -0.34 -10.90
C LEU A 116 -7.55 -0.91 -10.49
N THR A 117 -8.61 -0.10 -10.55
CA THR A 117 -9.98 -0.55 -10.23
C THR A 117 -10.39 -1.70 -11.14
N ARG A 118 -10.08 -1.65 -12.44
CA ARG A 118 -10.35 -2.77 -13.36
C ARG A 118 -9.63 -4.04 -12.94
N GLN A 119 -8.39 -3.95 -12.44
CA GLN A 119 -7.68 -5.13 -11.92
C GLN A 119 -8.36 -5.64 -10.64
N LEU A 120 -8.58 -4.78 -9.64
CA LEU A 120 -9.19 -5.17 -8.36
C LEU A 120 -10.57 -5.84 -8.53
N CYS A 121 -11.43 -5.31 -9.40
CA CYS A 121 -12.74 -5.89 -9.69
C CYS A 121 -12.66 -7.30 -10.32
N ARG A 122 -11.60 -7.60 -11.09
CA ARG A 122 -11.43 -8.93 -11.71
C ARG A 122 -10.98 -9.99 -10.71
N LEU A 123 -10.27 -9.58 -9.67
CA LEU A 123 -9.56 -10.50 -8.78
C LEU A 123 -10.39 -10.91 -7.57
N SER A 124 -11.13 -9.96 -6.99
CA SER A 124 -11.91 -10.23 -5.79
C SER A 124 -13.07 -9.24 -5.63
N PRO A 125 -14.22 -9.51 -6.26
CA PRO A 125 -15.44 -8.73 -6.03
C PRO A 125 -15.78 -8.63 -4.54
N VAL A 126 -15.52 -9.70 -3.78
CA VAL A 126 -15.78 -9.79 -2.33
C VAL A 126 -14.95 -8.78 -1.52
N ARG A 127 -13.71 -8.47 -1.94
CA ARG A 127 -12.87 -7.50 -1.22
C ARG A 127 -13.15 -6.05 -1.61
N VAL A 128 -13.84 -5.79 -2.74
CA VAL A 128 -14.17 -4.43 -3.18
C VAL A 128 -15.01 -3.71 -2.11
N ASP A 129 -15.98 -4.41 -1.52
CA ASP A 129 -16.82 -3.87 -0.46
C ASP A 129 -15.99 -3.52 0.78
N SER A 130 -15.10 -4.42 1.23
CA SER A 130 -14.20 -4.14 2.35
C SER A 130 -13.25 -2.96 2.09
N TYR A 131 -12.76 -2.82 0.85
CA TYR A 131 -11.94 -1.66 0.48
C TYR A 131 -12.75 -0.36 0.55
N LEU A 132 -14.00 -0.38 0.05
CA LEU A 132 -14.88 0.78 0.09
C LEU A 132 -15.21 1.18 1.53
N GLU A 133 -15.56 0.22 2.39
CA GLU A 133 -15.81 0.47 3.82
C GLU A 133 -14.62 1.13 4.50
N SER A 134 -13.40 0.63 4.26
CA SER A 134 -12.19 1.19 4.87
C SER A 134 -11.78 2.56 4.32
N ALA A 135 -12.29 2.96 3.15
CA ALA A 135 -12.05 4.28 2.58
C ALA A 135 -12.96 5.37 3.16
N ILE A 136 -14.09 4.98 3.76
CA ILE A 136 -15.08 5.91 4.33
C ILE A 136 -14.74 6.29 5.80
N GLN A 137 -13.86 5.53 6.45
CA GLN A 137 -13.43 5.71 7.85
C GLN A 137 -12.21 6.60 8.01
#